data_AF-A0A3N0E3K8-F1
#
_entry.id   AF-A0A3N0E3K8-F1
#
_cell.length_a   1.000
_cell.length_b   1.000
_cell.length_c   1.000
_cell.angle_alpha   90.00
_cell.angle_beta   90.00
_cell.angle_gamma   90.00
#
_symmetry.space_group_name_H-M   'P 1'
#
loop_
_entity.id
_entity.type
_entity.pdbx_description
1 polymer ?
#
loop_
_entity_poly.entity_id
_entity_poly.type
_entity_poly.pdbx_seq_one_letter_code
_entity_poly.pdbx_strand_id
1 'polypeptide(L)'
;MIELRIVDFEVAEHPPIIMVGLAEAVEDGGRDFVFQCDLRNNDYQEGSNWREGESYCVTNSDGAVVYGGIRSVCLDRRVLYVTFTEEVVTEMPISGGEVAFHLPCEAMEGRLLGCMRDILRCGRPEYEPTISGF
;
A
#
# COMPACT_ATOMS: atom_id res chain seq x y z
N MET A 1 -6.99 8.68 -12.31
CA MET A 1 -6.55 9.08 -10.96
C MET A 1 -7.77 9.30 -10.08
N ILE A 2 -7.81 8.61 -8.94
CA ILE A 2 -8.77 8.79 -7.84
C ILE A 2 -8.08 9.62 -6.76
N GLU A 3 -8.78 10.55 -6.14
CA GLU A 3 -8.29 11.32 -4.99
C GLU A 3 -9.11 10.97 -3.75
N LEU A 4 -8.45 10.66 -2.64
CA LEU A 4 -9.08 10.29 -1.37
C LEU A 4 -8.62 11.21 -0.26
N ARG A 5 -9.57 11.76 0.51
CA ARG A 5 -9.27 12.55 1.71
C ARG A 5 -9.26 11.63 2.92
N ILE A 6 -8.07 11.35 3.43
CA ILE A 6 -7.91 10.42 4.53
C ILE A 6 -8.28 11.12 5.82
N VAL A 7 -9.28 10.58 6.49
CA VAL A 7 -9.79 11.07 7.77
C VAL A 7 -9.37 10.16 8.91
N ASP A 8 -9.08 8.90 8.59
CA ASP A 8 -8.61 7.90 9.55
C ASP A 8 -7.53 7.01 8.93
N PHE A 9 -6.60 6.58 9.76
CA PHE A 9 -5.53 5.67 9.38
C PHE A 9 -5.14 4.80 10.58
N GLU A 10 -4.72 3.59 10.28
CA GLU A 10 -4.26 2.66 11.31
C GLU A 10 -2.89 2.11 10.91
N VAL A 11 -1.97 2.08 11.88
CA VAL A 11 -0.69 1.40 11.73
C VAL A 11 -0.58 0.36 12.83
N ALA A 12 -0.71 -0.91 12.46
CA ALA A 12 -0.57 -2.04 13.35
C ALA A 12 0.75 -2.76 13.06
N GLU A 13 1.67 -2.69 14.02
CA GLU A 13 2.96 -3.36 13.98
C GLU A 13 2.93 -4.50 15.01
N HIS A 14 2.51 -5.67 14.55
CA HIS A 14 2.47 -6.88 15.36
C HIS A 14 3.37 -7.93 14.72
N PRO A 15 4.69 -7.87 14.95
CA PRO A 15 5.63 -8.79 14.33
C PRO A 15 5.13 -10.25 14.43
N PRO A 16 5.10 -10.96 13.30
CA PRO A 16 5.75 -10.61 12.03
C PRO A 16 4.91 -9.76 11.06
N ILE A 17 3.70 -9.33 11.42
CA ILE A 17 2.79 -8.61 10.53
C ILE A 17 2.93 -7.10 10.69
N ILE A 18 3.05 -6.40 9.57
CA ILE A 18 2.88 -4.94 9.48
C ILE A 18 1.63 -4.66 8.63
N MET A 19 0.79 -3.73 9.09
CA MET A 19 -0.39 -3.28 8.39
C MET A 19 -0.52 -1.75 8.44
N VAL A 20 -0.88 -1.15 7.32
CA VAL A 20 -1.25 0.26 7.17
C VAL A 20 -2.63 0.34 6.52
N GLY A 21 -3.62 0.83 7.27
CA GLY A 21 -4.96 1.14 6.78
C GLY A 21 -5.11 2.64 6.50
N LEU A 22 -5.73 3.00 5.38
CA LEU A 22 -6.09 4.37 5.01
C LEU A 22 -7.56 4.40 4.64
N ALA A 23 -8.35 5.21 5.35
CA ALA A 23 -9.77 5.33 5.11
C ALA A 23 -10.19 6.78 4.84
N GLU A 24 -10.96 6.95 3.77
CA GLU A 24 -11.83 8.11 3.58
C GLU A 24 -13.19 7.77 4.20
N ALA A 25 -13.71 8.64 5.08
CA ALA A 25 -15.10 8.56 5.52
C ALA A 25 -15.89 9.70 4.90
N VAL A 26 -16.97 9.34 4.20
CA VAL A 26 -18.04 10.26 3.81
C VAL A 26 -19.36 9.73 4.37
N GLU A 27 -20.32 10.63 4.60
CA GLU A 27 -21.56 10.33 5.34
C GLU A 27 -22.35 9.11 4.82
N ASP A 28 -22.20 8.75 3.52
CA ASP A 28 -22.95 7.67 2.85
C ASP A 28 -22.07 6.54 2.28
N GLY A 29 -20.84 6.36 2.75
CA GLY A 29 -19.97 5.24 2.35
C GLY A 29 -18.58 5.68 1.89
N GLY A 30 -17.55 5.18 2.58
CA GLY A 30 -16.15 5.52 2.32
C GLY A 30 -15.42 4.54 1.42
N ARG A 31 -14.16 4.85 1.13
CA ARG A 31 -13.20 3.91 0.54
C ARG A 31 -12.05 3.73 1.51
N ASP A 32 -11.63 2.49 1.68
CA ASP A 32 -10.42 2.16 2.43
C ASP A 32 -9.46 1.33 1.59
N PHE A 33 -8.19 1.43 1.96
CA PHE A 33 -7.12 0.61 1.46
C PHE A 33 -6.31 0.14 2.65
N VAL A 34 -6.08 -1.17 2.73
CA VAL A 34 -5.21 -1.77 3.73
C VAL A 34 -4.03 -2.42 3.02
N PHE A 35 -2.83 -1.92 3.31
CA PHE A 35 -1.57 -2.48 2.87
C PHE A 35 -1.02 -3.35 3.99
N GLN A 36 -0.60 -4.57 3.69
CA GLN A 36 -0.04 -5.45 4.73
C GLN A 36 1.02 -6.39 4.17
N CYS A 37 1.98 -6.75 5.01
CA CYS A 37 2.97 -7.78 4.69
C CYS A 37 3.25 -8.66 5.91
N ASP A 38 3.79 -9.84 5.64
CA ASP A 38 4.38 -10.72 6.64
C ASP A 38 5.90 -10.65 6.52
N LEU A 39 6.56 -10.05 7.51
CA LEU A 39 8.02 -9.85 7.51
C LEU A 39 8.81 -11.15 7.48
N ARG A 40 8.21 -12.30 7.79
CA ARG A 40 8.87 -13.61 7.59
C ARG A 40 9.18 -13.86 6.11
N ASN A 41 8.44 -13.22 5.21
CA ASN A 41 8.65 -13.26 3.77
C ASN A 41 9.59 -12.14 3.29
N ASN A 42 10.29 -11.45 4.19
CA ASN A 42 11.26 -10.42 3.83
C ASN A 42 12.70 -10.98 3.68
N ASP A 43 12.95 -12.20 4.13
CA ASP A 43 14.25 -12.88 4.00
C ASP A 43 14.41 -13.52 2.61
N TYR A 44 14.37 -12.70 1.56
CA TYR A 44 14.58 -13.17 0.19
C TYR A 44 15.91 -13.92 0.05
N GLN A 45 15.85 -15.11 -0.53
CA GLN A 45 17.02 -15.89 -0.91
C GLN A 45 17.23 -15.81 -2.43
N GLU A 46 18.43 -15.42 -2.86
CA GLU A 46 18.81 -15.37 -4.27
C GLU A 46 18.61 -16.75 -4.93
N GLY A 47 17.88 -16.78 -6.06
CA GLY A 47 17.54 -18.02 -6.77
C GLY A 47 16.33 -18.79 -6.23
N SER A 48 15.63 -18.27 -5.21
CA SER A 48 14.33 -18.81 -4.77
C SER A 48 13.23 -18.63 -5.82
N ASN A 49 12.21 -19.48 -5.77
CA ASN A 49 11.04 -19.42 -6.64
C ASN A 49 9.86 -18.64 -6.02
N TRP A 50 10.12 -17.75 -5.08
CA TRP A 50 9.11 -16.89 -4.45
C TRP A 50 8.32 -16.12 -5.51
N ARG A 51 7.01 -16.06 -5.33
CA ARG A 51 6.10 -15.40 -6.28
C ARG A 51 5.89 -13.94 -5.86
N GLU A 52 5.54 -13.08 -6.81
CA GLU A 52 5.15 -11.69 -6.53
C GLU A 52 4.09 -11.63 -5.43
N GLY A 53 3.13 -12.57 -5.48
CA GLY A 53 2.04 -12.66 -4.53
C GLY A 53 2.40 -13.01 -3.08
N GLU A 54 3.67 -13.26 -2.76
CA GLU A 54 4.13 -13.53 -1.39
C GLU A 54 4.82 -12.33 -0.72
N SER A 55 4.88 -11.19 -1.44
CA SER A 55 5.57 -9.96 -1.05
C SER A 55 4.77 -9.16 -0.01
N TYR A 56 3.66 -8.56 -0.44
CA TYR A 56 2.67 -7.85 0.36
C TYR A 56 1.30 -7.98 -0.32
N CYS A 57 0.23 -7.55 0.34
CA CYS A 57 -1.06 -7.39 -0.31
C CYS A 57 -1.75 -6.07 0.03
N VAL A 58 -2.71 -5.74 -0.83
CA VAL A 58 -3.61 -4.60 -0.73
C VAL A 58 -5.03 -5.13 -0.69
N THR A 59 -5.82 -4.67 0.29
CA THR A 59 -7.23 -5.01 0.42
C THR A 59 -8.09 -3.76 0.55
N ASN A 60 -9.41 -3.91 0.38
CA ASN A 60 -10.39 -2.84 0.58
C ASN A 60 -11.70 -3.37 1.21
N SER A 61 -12.64 -2.48 1.55
CA SER A 61 -13.96 -2.83 2.11
C SER A 61 -14.81 -3.72 1.23
N ASP A 62 -14.58 -3.73 -0.09
CA ASP A 62 -15.34 -4.55 -1.04
C ASP A 62 -14.88 -6.02 -1.01
N GLY A 63 -13.89 -6.35 -0.19
CA GLY A 63 -13.32 -7.69 -0.07
C GLY A 63 -12.34 -8.04 -1.20
N ALA A 64 -11.89 -7.05 -1.99
CA ALA A 64 -10.82 -7.26 -2.94
C ALA A 64 -9.52 -7.52 -2.17
N VAL A 65 -8.73 -8.48 -2.67
CA VAL A 65 -7.41 -8.82 -2.13
C VAL A 65 -6.49 -9.01 -3.31
N VAL A 66 -5.49 -8.15 -3.46
CA VAL A 66 -4.48 -8.27 -4.51
C VAL A 66 -3.11 -8.29 -3.89
N TYR A 67 -2.24 -9.17 -4.36
CA TYR A 67 -0.88 -9.30 -3.84
C TYR A 67 0.12 -8.64 -4.79
N GLY A 68 1.07 -7.87 -4.24
CA GLY A 68 2.01 -7.10 -5.03
C GLY A 68 1.33 -6.03 -5.89
N GLY A 69 1.85 -5.82 -7.11
CA GLY A 69 1.16 -5.03 -8.13
C GLY A 69 1.12 -3.52 -7.92
N ILE A 70 1.90 -2.96 -7.00
CA ILE A 70 2.18 -1.52 -6.99
C ILE A 70 3.41 -1.27 -7.86
N ARG A 71 3.31 -0.32 -8.80
CA ARG A 71 4.42 0.09 -9.68
C ARG A 71 5.26 1.17 -9.04
N SER A 72 4.61 2.15 -8.41
CA SER A 72 5.30 3.27 -7.78
C SER A 72 4.51 3.85 -6.62
N VAL A 73 5.27 4.37 -5.65
CA VAL A 73 4.78 5.16 -4.54
C VAL A 73 5.61 6.43 -4.42
N CYS A 74 4.94 7.57 -4.44
CA CYS A 74 5.58 8.87 -4.29
C CYS A 74 4.86 9.65 -3.18
N LEU A 75 5.61 10.16 -2.23
CA LEU A 75 5.10 11.17 -1.31
C LEU A 75 5.53 12.56 -1.81
N ASP A 76 4.56 13.42 -2.09
CA ASP A 76 4.82 14.84 -2.28
C ASP A 76 3.98 15.65 -1.29
N ARG A 77 4.66 16.35 -0.38
CA ARG A 77 4.04 17.06 0.75
C ARG A 77 3.16 16.11 1.56
N ARG A 78 1.84 16.31 1.51
CA ARG A 78 0.83 15.54 2.26
C ARG A 78 0.01 14.62 1.35
N VAL A 79 0.54 14.25 0.19
CA VAL A 79 -0.17 13.41 -0.77
C VAL A 79 0.69 12.20 -1.09
N LEU A 80 0.18 11.01 -0.72
CA LEU A 80 0.76 9.74 -1.11
C LEU A 80 0.14 9.33 -2.44
N TYR A 81 0.93 9.32 -3.51
CA TYR A 81 0.54 8.85 -4.82
C TYR A 81 0.92 7.38 -4.97
N VAL A 82 -0.05 6.53 -5.29
CA VAL A 82 0.16 5.10 -5.52
C VAL A 82 -0.30 4.77 -6.94
N THR A 83 0.58 4.15 -7.72
CA THR A 83 0.29 3.66 -9.06
C THR A 83 0.26 2.14 -9.06
N PHE A 84 -0.80 1.56 -9.59
CA PHE A 84 -1.03 0.12 -9.63
C PHE A 84 -0.73 -0.48 -11.02
N THR A 85 -0.46 -1.77 -11.07
CA THR A 85 -0.38 -2.54 -12.32
C THR A 85 -1.77 -2.72 -12.93
N GLU A 86 -1.83 -3.04 -14.22
CA GLU A 86 -3.10 -3.33 -14.91
C GLU A 86 -3.85 -4.53 -14.31
N GLU A 87 -3.10 -5.50 -13.77
CA GLU A 87 -3.65 -6.65 -13.06
C GLU A 87 -4.42 -6.21 -11.82
N VAL A 88 -3.80 -5.40 -10.95
CA VAL A 88 -4.49 -4.86 -9.77
C VAL A 88 -5.68 -4.00 -10.16
N VAL A 89 -5.58 -3.17 -11.21
CA VAL A 89 -6.70 -2.34 -11.68
C VAL A 89 -7.90 -3.18 -12.12
N THR A 90 -7.66 -4.39 -12.62
CA THR A 90 -8.71 -5.30 -13.06
C THR A 90 -9.37 -6.00 -11.86
N GLU A 91 -8.57 -6.45 -10.88
CA GLU A 91 -9.06 -7.18 -9.71
C GLU A 91 -9.67 -6.27 -8.64
N MET A 92 -9.10 -5.07 -8.49
CA MET A 92 -9.56 -4.01 -7.63
C MET A 92 -9.85 -2.80 -8.53
N PRO A 93 -11.13 -2.52 -8.88
CA PRO A 93 -11.50 -1.56 -9.92
C PRO A 93 -11.14 -0.11 -9.56
N ILE A 94 -9.86 0.22 -9.73
CA ILE A 94 -9.26 1.54 -9.52
C ILE A 94 -9.28 2.27 -10.85
N SER A 95 -10.19 3.22 -11.00
CA SER A 95 -10.32 4.01 -12.22
C SER A 95 -9.02 4.76 -12.57
N GLY A 96 -8.37 4.31 -13.64
CA GLY A 96 -7.13 4.90 -14.16
C GLY A 96 -5.86 4.47 -13.42
N GLY A 97 -5.92 3.48 -12.52
CA GLY A 97 -4.73 2.85 -11.92
C GLY A 97 -3.87 3.71 -10.99
N GLU A 98 -4.36 4.90 -10.64
CA GLU A 98 -3.64 5.84 -9.78
C GLU A 98 -4.57 6.30 -8.67
N VAL A 99 -4.07 6.30 -7.44
CA VAL A 99 -4.77 6.79 -6.25
C VAL A 99 -3.88 7.80 -5.51
N ALA A 100 -4.43 8.96 -5.20
CA ALA A 100 -3.80 10.00 -4.40
C ALA A 100 -4.48 10.07 -3.03
N PHE A 101 -3.74 9.74 -1.97
CA PHE A 101 -4.21 9.78 -0.58
C PHE A 101 -3.76 11.09 0.06
N HIS A 102 -4.71 12.00 0.33
CA HIS A 102 -4.45 13.26 1.03
C HIS A 102 -4.44 13.03 2.54
N LEU A 103 -3.27 13.18 3.15
CA LEU A 103 -3.04 12.90 4.56
C LEU A 103 -3.40 14.11 5.45
N PRO A 104 -4.05 13.90 6.62
CA PRO A 104 -4.62 14.98 7.43
C PRO A 104 -3.59 15.79 8.23
N CYS A 105 -2.44 15.24 8.63
CA CYS A 105 -1.39 16.02 9.33
C CYS A 105 0.05 15.48 9.17
N GLU A 106 1.03 16.37 9.34
CA GLU A 106 2.47 16.08 9.15
C GLU A 106 3.04 15.08 10.15
N ALA A 107 2.60 15.11 11.42
CA ALA A 107 3.13 14.23 12.46
C ALA A 107 2.83 12.74 12.19
N MET A 108 1.85 12.45 11.33
CA MET A 108 1.46 11.09 10.94
C MET A 108 2.31 10.54 9.79
N GLU A 109 3.03 11.39 9.07
CA GLU A 109 3.83 11.00 7.90
C GLU A 109 4.93 10.02 8.31
N GLY A 110 5.77 10.35 9.30
CA GLY A 110 6.98 9.57 9.60
C GLY A 110 6.72 8.08 9.88
N ARG A 111 5.73 7.77 10.73
CA ARG A 111 5.41 6.37 11.09
C ARG A 111 4.71 5.62 9.96
N LEU A 112 3.67 6.22 9.38
CA LEU A 112 2.95 5.65 8.24
C LEU A 112 3.90 5.34 7.09
N LEU A 113 4.80 6.27 6.77
CA LEU A 113 5.77 6.12 5.69
C LEU A 113 6.84 5.08 5.96
N GLY A 114 7.31 4.98 7.22
CA GLY A 114 8.21 3.91 7.64
C GLY A 114 7.58 2.55 7.37
N CYS A 115 6.37 2.32 7.88
CA CYS A 115 5.66 1.06 7.70
C CYS A 115 5.29 0.78 6.25
N MET A 116 4.85 1.79 5.49
CA MET A 116 4.60 1.64 4.05
C MET A 116 5.87 1.23 3.31
N ARG A 117 7.02 1.85 3.62
CA ARG A 117 8.29 1.47 2.98
C ARG A 117 8.67 0.02 3.30
N ASP A 118 8.48 -0.41 4.54
CA ASP A 118 8.79 -1.78 4.97
C ASP A 118 7.84 -2.80 4.29
N ILE A 119 6.55 -2.48 4.19
CA ILE A 119 5.57 -3.31 3.47
C ILE A 119 5.96 -3.45 2.00
N LEU A 120 6.26 -2.34 1.32
CA LEU A 120 6.52 -2.31 -0.12
C LEU A 120 7.86 -2.95 -0.51
N ARG A 121 8.79 -3.08 0.45
CA ARG A 121 10.07 -3.79 0.28
C ARG A 121 10.01 -5.26 0.67
N CYS A 122 8.92 -5.70 1.29
CA CYS A 122 8.77 -7.10 1.66
C CYS A 122 8.68 -7.96 0.40
N GLY A 123 9.44 -9.05 0.33
CA GLY A 123 9.43 -10.00 -0.78
C GLY A 123 10.66 -9.88 -1.69
N ARG A 124 10.45 -10.04 -3.00
CA ARG A 124 11.57 -10.10 -3.96
C ARG A 124 11.94 -8.71 -4.49
N PRO A 125 13.24 -8.35 -4.58
CA PRO A 125 13.68 -7.04 -5.07
C PRO A 125 13.18 -6.66 -6.47
N GLU A 126 12.95 -7.63 -7.35
CA GLU A 126 12.42 -7.40 -8.70
C GLU A 126 10.95 -6.97 -8.76
N TYR A 127 10.20 -7.17 -7.67
CA TYR A 127 8.82 -6.74 -7.50
C TYR A 127 8.69 -5.50 -6.62
N GLU A 128 9.81 -4.97 -6.11
CA GLU A 128 9.78 -3.73 -5.35
C GLU A 128 9.30 -2.58 -6.24
N PRO A 129 8.29 -1.80 -5.78
CA PRO A 129 7.87 -0.62 -6.49
C PRO A 129 8.96 0.45 -6.46
N THR A 130 8.88 1.40 -7.40
CA THR A 130 9.68 2.62 -7.29
C THR A 130 9.17 3.49 -6.14
N ILE A 131 10.01 3.73 -5.14
CA ILE A 131 9.69 4.49 -3.92
C ILE A 131 10.43 5.83 -3.97
N SER A 132 9.71 6.96 -3.86
CA SER A 132 10.29 8.31 -3.95
C SER A 132 9.58 9.34 -3.05
N GLY A 133 10.24 10.48 -2.78
CA GLY A 133 9.69 11.53 -1.91
C GLY A 133 9.74 11.21 -0.42
N PHE A 134 10.63 10.29 -0.04
CA PHE A 134 10.82 9.76 1.31
C PHE A 134 12.05 10.33 2.01
#